data_AF-A0A9P0ZC73-F1
#
_entry.id   AF-A0A9P0ZC73-F1
#
_cell.length_a   1.000
_cell.length_b   1.000
_cell.length_c   1.000
_cell.angle_alpha   90.00
_cell.angle_beta   90.00
_cell.angle_gamma   90.00
#
_symmetry.space_group_name_H-M   'P 1'
#
loop_
_entity.id
_entity.type
_entity.pdbx_description
1 polymer ?
#
loop_
_entity_poly.entity_id
_entity_poly.type
_entity_poly.pdbx_seq_one_letter_code
_entity_poly.pdbx_strand_id
1 'polypeptide(L)'
;MISWARVEAQKRNMILTIAKSRPSNSQKLGNVLLACEKFGKYRTAKKIVKSQGVKQDKGKKASRTKKSDCPFALYGREVERNLWQLQVNCGFHNHAIPTSLLGHAFAGKLTKHEISLVRDLSEAGCKPKPILQSLKMANSDNVTSRKQVYNVRCKLKKEWKDGRTVMQQLLHLISKYDYFEAIRLVPGSEDLHDMIFAHRDSLQLLHLFPYVLIMDTTYKTNRYKMPFLEIVGFTCTLKTFSVAFAWMGAESAKHYMWVLNELKVICPRSPLAIVTDRELGLIKALSEVFPESKHLLCMVHVKRNIEDKALKLSNMKTVQTSFSKGCMKLFSSTTVEQYEEQLEHMRSKWKDSWAVGPDEISY
;
A
#
# COMPACT_ATOMS: atom_id res chain seq x y z
N MET A 1 -39.16 -4.24 18.18
CA MET A 1 -39.06 -3.00 18.97
C MET A 1 -37.77 -2.20 18.72
N ILE A 2 -36.57 -2.71 19.06
CA ILE A 2 -35.32 -1.90 18.95
C ILE A 2 -35.05 -1.38 17.54
N SER A 3 -35.23 -2.24 16.51
CA SER A 3 -35.03 -1.85 15.11
C SER A 3 -35.99 -0.72 14.70
N TRP A 4 -37.26 -0.82 15.07
CA TRP A 4 -38.27 0.21 14.82
C TRP A 4 -37.89 1.55 15.48
N ALA A 5 -37.50 1.54 16.77
CA ALA A 5 -37.10 2.76 17.48
C ALA A 5 -35.90 3.45 16.83
N ARG A 6 -34.96 2.67 16.28
CA ARG A 6 -33.80 3.20 15.53
C ARG A 6 -34.21 3.84 14.21
N VAL A 7 -35.10 3.21 13.44
CA VAL A 7 -35.61 3.77 12.19
C VAL A 7 -36.33 5.09 12.45
N GLU A 8 -37.19 5.14 13.48
CA GLU A 8 -37.90 6.37 13.85
C GLU A 8 -36.98 7.48 14.36
N ALA A 9 -35.91 7.13 15.08
CA ALA A 9 -34.90 8.09 15.48
C ALA A 9 -34.10 8.63 14.28
N GLN A 10 -33.74 7.76 13.32
CA GLN A 10 -32.98 8.16 12.13
C GLN A 10 -33.76 9.13 11.25
N LYS A 11 -35.08 8.95 11.09
CA LYS A 11 -35.96 9.92 10.40
C LYS A 11 -35.89 11.34 10.99
N ARG A 12 -35.51 11.45 12.26
CA ARG A 12 -35.39 12.71 13.01
C ARG A 12 -33.93 13.13 13.22
N ASN A 13 -32.99 12.57 12.44
CA ASN A 13 -31.54 12.77 12.57
C ASN A 13 -30.97 12.43 13.96
N MET A 14 -31.58 11.48 14.66
CA MET A 14 -31.13 10.98 15.95
C MET A 14 -30.59 9.56 15.83
N ILE A 15 -29.63 9.22 16.69
CA ILE A 15 -29.03 7.88 16.75
C ILE A 15 -29.22 7.29 18.13
N LEU A 16 -29.87 6.12 18.17
CA LEU A 16 -30.08 5.35 19.39
C LEU A 16 -29.11 4.17 19.48
N THR A 17 -28.37 4.17 20.57
CA THR A 17 -27.46 3.09 20.99
C THR A 17 -28.04 2.38 22.21
N ILE A 18 -27.72 1.11 22.40
CA ILE A 18 -28.12 0.39 23.63
C ILE A 18 -27.17 0.83 24.74
N ALA A 19 -27.69 1.55 25.74
CA ALA A 19 -26.92 1.98 26.90
C ALA A 19 -26.86 0.89 27.97
N LYS A 20 -27.98 0.19 28.19
CA LYS A 20 -28.10 -0.97 29.10
C LYS A 20 -29.13 -1.94 28.52
N SER A 21 -28.94 -3.23 28.73
CA SER A 21 -29.93 -4.26 28.38
C SER A 21 -29.85 -5.41 29.36
N ARG A 22 -31.00 -5.97 29.74
CA ARG A 22 -31.12 -7.24 30.43
C ARG A 22 -32.04 -8.14 29.61
N PRO A 23 -31.55 -9.30 29.14
CA PRO A 23 -32.40 -10.25 28.44
C PRO A 23 -33.40 -10.87 29.42
N SER A 24 -34.53 -11.30 28.88
CA SER A 24 -35.55 -12.03 29.60
C SER A 24 -35.03 -13.42 29.97
N ASN A 25 -35.43 -13.92 31.12
CA ASN A 25 -35.15 -15.28 31.56
C ASN A 25 -36.44 -15.94 32.10
N SER A 26 -36.34 -17.17 32.57
CA SER A 26 -37.48 -17.94 33.09
C SER A 26 -38.20 -17.26 34.27
N GLN A 27 -37.55 -16.34 34.97
CA GLN A 27 -38.07 -15.71 36.20
C GLN A 27 -38.38 -14.21 36.05
N LYS A 28 -37.80 -13.51 35.06
CA LYS A 28 -37.87 -12.05 34.91
C LYS A 28 -37.94 -11.66 33.43
N LEU A 29 -38.85 -10.75 33.14
CA LEU A 29 -39.00 -10.13 31.83
C LEU A 29 -37.83 -9.17 31.55
N GLY A 30 -37.48 -9.04 30.27
CA GLY A 30 -36.33 -8.26 29.82
C GLY A 30 -36.57 -6.75 29.87
N ASN A 31 -35.48 -5.98 29.90
CA ASN A 31 -35.54 -4.53 29.73
C ASN A 31 -34.35 -4.00 28.93
N VAL A 32 -34.53 -2.83 28.31
CA VAL A 32 -33.49 -2.17 27.52
C VAL A 32 -33.60 -0.66 27.66
N LEU A 33 -32.47 0.00 27.85
CA LEU A 33 -32.33 1.45 27.81
C LEU A 33 -31.67 1.82 26.47
N LEU A 34 -32.44 2.40 25.56
CA LEU A 34 -31.94 2.98 24.33
C LEU A 34 -31.63 4.45 24.57
N ALA A 35 -30.45 4.93 24.20
CA ALA A 35 -30.04 6.30 24.48
C ALA A 35 -29.28 6.93 23.31
N CYS A 36 -29.20 8.26 23.31
CA CYS A 36 -28.45 9.01 22.31
C CYS A 36 -26.99 8.51 22.18
N GLU A 37 -26.38 8.56 20.98
CA GLU A 37 -24.95 8.26 20.79
C GLU A 37 -24.05 9.03 21.78
N LYS A 38 -24.45 10.26 22.15
CA LYS A 38 -23.73 11.13 23.11
C LYS A 38 -24.12 10.93 24.58
N PHE A 39 -24.96 9.93 24.89
CA PHE A 39 -25.49 9.66 26.24
C PHE A 39 -24.42 9.27 27.26
N GLY A 40 -24.50 9.88 28.44
CA GLY A 40 -23.62 9.64 29.59
C GLY A 40 -22.22 10.25 29.46
N LYS A 41 -21.39 10.04 30.48
CA LYS A 41 -19.98 10.49 30.52
C LYS A 41 -19.04 9.41 29.98
N TYR A 42 -17.91 9.83 29.42
CA TYR A 42 -16.83 8.92 29.07
C TYR A 42 -16.28 8.28 30.34
N ARG A 43 -16.22 6.94 30.37
CA ARG A 43 -15.55 6.20 31.42
C ARG A 43 -14.18 5.79 30.90
N THR A 44 -13.12 6.33 31.47
CA THR A 44 -11.77 5.80 31.27
C THR A 44 -11.77 4.34 31.75
N ALA A 45 -11.35 3.41 30.90
CA ALA A 45 -11.11 2.04 31.34
C ALA A 45 -10.05 2.07 32.46
N LYS A 46 -10.28 1.34 33.57
CA LYS A 46 -9.24 1.11 34.58
C LYS A 46 -8.00 0.56 33.86
N LYS A 47 -6.83 1.17 34.08
CA LYS A 47 -5.56 0.63 33.58
C LYS A 47 -5.43 -0.81 34.05
N ILE A 48 -5.37 -1.76 33.12
CA ILE A 48 -4.77 -3.06 33.42
C ILE A 48 -3.30 -2.74 33.70
N VAL A 49 -2.90 -2.86 34.97
CA VAL A 49 -1.49 -2.79 35.37
C VAL A 49 -0.82 -4.00 34.73
N LYS A 50 -0.21 -3.81 33.55
CA LYS A 50 0.79 -4.74 33.06
C LYS A 50 2.08 -4.41 33.81
N SER A 51 2.51 -5.35 34.65
CA SER A 51 3.82 -5.36 35.27
C SER A 51 4.90 -5.21 34.20
N GLN A 52 5.80 -4.26 34.49
CA GLN A 52 7.17 -4.10 33.99
C GLN A 52 7.42 -4.10 32.47
N GLY A 53 7.90 -2.94 32.00
CA GLY A 53 8.42 -2.74 30.65
C GLY A 53 8.17 -1.32 30.19
N VAL A 54 9.03 -0.39 30.61
CA VAL A 54 8.99 1.02 30.22
C VAL A 54 9.18 1.12 28.70
N LYS A 55 8.09 1.33 27.95
CA LYS A 55 8.14 1.88 26.60
C LYS A 55 7.62 3.30 26.66
N GLN A 56 8.50 4.26 26.37
CA GLN A 56 8.14 5.67 26.21
C GLN A 56 7.04 5.80 25.15
N ASP A 57 5.88 6.26 25.61
CA ASP A 57 4.63 6.36 24.85
C ASP A 57 4.74 7.56 23.90
N LYS A 58 5.13 7.32 22.63
CA LYS A 58 5.11 8.35 21.59
C LYS A 58 3.66 8.81 21.38
N GLY A 59 3.34 10.00 21.91
CA GLY A 59 2.24 10.88 21.48
C GLY A 59 0.92 10.20 21.13
N LYS A 60 0.17 9.70 22.12
CA LYS A 60 -1.22 9.31 21.91
C LYS A 60 -2.04 10.56 21.54
N LYS A 61 -2.53 10.60 20.30
CA LYS A 61 -3.56 11.56 19.87
C LYS A 61 -4.67 11.58 20.93
N ALA A 62 -4.95 12.74 21.50
CA ALA A 62 -6.05 12.93 22.42
C ALA A 62 -7.37 12.61 21.70
N SER A 63 -7.84 11.37 21.82
CA SER A 63 -9.14 10.96 21.29
C SER A 63 -10.22 11.62 22.14
N ARG A 64 -10.69 12.80 21.73
CA ARG A 64 -11.84 13.47 22.37
C ARG A 64 -13.05 12.53 22.28
N THR A 65 -13.67 12.29 23.43
CA THR A 65 -14.91 11.51 23.50
C THR A 65 -16.06 12.26 22.84
N LYS A 66 -16.96 11.52 22.17
CA LYS A 66 -18.23 12.07 21.66
C LYS A 66 -19.30 12.23 22.74
N LYS A 67 -19.06 11.65 23.92
CA LYS A 67 -20.00 11.65 25.04
C LYS A 67 -20.09 13.05 25.65
N SER A 68 -21.30 13.62 25.69
CA SER A 68 -21.57 14.97 26.21
C SER A 68 -22.52 14.94 27.40
N ASP A 69 -22.68 13.77 28.05
CA ASP A 69 -23.65 13.57 29.11
C ASP A 69 -25.10 13.89 28.66
N CYS A 70 -25.41 13.58 27.40
CA CYS A 70 -26.76 13.77 26.86
C CYS A 70 -27.77 12.96 27.68
N PRO A 71 -28.89 13.55 28.17
CA PRO A 71 -29.84 12.83 29.01
C PRO A 71 -30.85 12.00 28.20
N PHE A 72 -30.98 12.24 26.89
CA PHE A 72 -31.97 11.58 26.05
C PHE A 72 -31.90 10.04 26.13
N ALA A 73 -33.00 9.42 26.56
CA ALA A 73 -33.13 7.98 26.64
C ALA A 73 -34.59 7.51 26.56
N LEU A 74 -34.77 6.33 25.97
CA LEU A 74 -36.01 5.55 25.91
C LEU A 74 -35.83 4.28 26.74
N TYR A 75 -36.82 3.94 27.54
CA TYR A 75 -36.86 2.74 28.34
C TYR A 75 -37.86 1.75 27.76
N GLY A 76 -37.36 0.61 27.29
CA GLY A 76 -38.15 -0.52 26.83
C GLY A 76 -38.25 -1.57 27.93
N ARG A 77 -39.46 -1.98 28.28
CA ARG A 77 -39.72 -3.13 29.16
C ARG A 77 -40.57 -4.16 28.44
N GLU A 78 -40.22 -5.42 28.58
CA GLU A 78 -41.09 -6.50 28.16
C GLU A 78 -42.21 -6.64 29.20
N VAL A 79 -43.46 -6.59 28.74
CA VAL A 79 -44.66 -6.67 29.59
C VAL A 79 -45.21 -8.10 29.59
N GLU A 80 -45.16 -8.75 28.44
CA GLU A 80 -45.47 -10.17 28.25
C GLU A 80 -44.49 -10.74 27.22
N ARG A 81 -44.38 -12.08 27.11
CA ARG A 81 -43.46 -12.70 26.15
C ARG A 81 -43.67 -12.14 24.75
N ASN A 82 -42.64 -11.53 24.18
CA ASN A 82 -42.63 -10.83 22.89
C ASN A 82 -43.46 -9.54 22.80
N LEU A 83 -44.11 -9.09 23.88
CA LEU A 83 -44.82 -7.81 23.95
C LEU A 83 -43.97 -6.77 24.70
N TRP A 84 -43.54 -5.75 23.99
CA TRP A 84 -42.64 -4.72 24.51
C TRP A 84 -43.34 -3.37 24.59
N GLN A 85 -43.28 -2.73 25.77
CA GLN A 85 -43.67 -1.35 25.95
C GLN A 85 -42.43 -0.45 25.92
N LEU A 86 -42.50 0.64 25.14
CA LEU A 86 -41.45 1.63 25.04
C LEU A 86 -41.93 2.96 25.64
N GLN A 87 -41.18 3.50 26.59
CA GLN A 87 -41.49 4.77 27.26
C GLN A 87 -40.33 5.75 27.04
N VAL A 88 -40.66 7.04 26.87
CA VAL A 88 -39.65 8.10 26.85
C VAL A 88 -39.23 8.36 28.29
N ASN A 89 -37.96 8.08 28.61
CA ASN A 89 -37.41 8.36 29.94
C ASN A 89 -37.00 9.83 30.04
N CYS A 90 -36.26 10.32 29.03
CA CYS A 90 -35.98 11.74 28.87
C CYS A 90 -36.01 12.08 27.38
N GLY A 91 -36.84 13.07 27.01
CA GLY A 91 -36.99 13.53 25.62
C GLY A 91 -36.05 14.67 25.21
N PHE A 92 -35.20 15.15 26.11
CA PHE A 92 -34.36 16.32 25.88
C PHE A 92 -32.93 15.97 25.44
N HIS A 93 -32.39 16.73 24.51
CA HIS A 93 -30.96 16.70 24.13
C HIS A 93 -30.26 17.95 24.66
N ASN A 94 -29.05 17.79 25.20
CA ASN A 94 -28.18 18.91 25.61
C ASN A 94 -27.23 19.37 24.50
N HIS A 95 -27.54 19.02 23.26
CA HIS A 95 -26.75 19.35 22.07
C HIS A 95 -27.70 19.49 20.89
N ALA A 96 -27.30 20.26 19.88
CA ALA A 96 -28.04 20.35 18.64
C ALA A 96 -28.18 18.95 17.98
N ILE A 97 -29.35 18.71 17.40
CA ILE A 97 -29.60 17.56 16.53
C ILE A 97 -28.86 17.83 15.21
N PRO A 98 -28.06 16.88 14.69
CA PRO A 98 -27.32 17.10 13.46
C PRO A 98 -28.26 17.27 12.26
N THR A 99 -27.83 18.04 11.25
CA THR A 99 -28.57 18.23 10.00
C THR A 99 -28.45 17.03 9.05
N SER A 100 -27.43 16.19 9.24
CA SER A 100 -27.20 14.99 8.45
C SER A 100 -26.57 13.89 9.32
N LEU A 101 -26.92 12.63 9.04
CA LEU A 101 -26.32 11.46 9.67
C LEU A 101 -24.97 11.03 9.04
N LEU A 102 -24.47 11.77 8.04
CA LEU A 102 -23.18 11.48 7.41
C LEU A 102 -22.03 11.52 8.43
N GLY A 103 -21.21 10.47 8.44
CA GLY A 103 -20.06 10.36 9.35
C GLY A 103 -20.39 9.85 10.76
N HIS A 104 -21.66 9.64 11.07
CA HIS A 104 -22.05 8.96 12.30
C HIS A 104 -21.76 7.45 12.21
N ALA A 105 -21.08 6.92 13.23
CA ALA A 105 -20.52 5.58 13.19
C ALA A 105 -21.59 4.48 13.12
N PHE A 106 -22.71 4.68 13.81
CA PHE A 106 -23.82 3.73 13.84
C PHE A 106 -24.70 3.83 12.59
N ALA A 107 -25.02 5.05 12.15
CA ALA A 107 -25.88 5.25 10.97
C ALA A 107 -25.19 4.81 9.67
N GLY A 108 -23.89 5.08 9.52
CA GLY A 108 -23.10 4.60 8.36
C GLY A 108 -22.54 3.18 8.55
N LYS A 109 -23.14 2.37 9.43
CA LYS A 109 -22.71 0.98 9.62
C LYS A 109 -23.23 0.14 8.46
N LEU A 110 -22.31 -0.44 7.70
CA LEU A 110 -22.64 -1.31 6.59
C LEU A 110 -23.28 -2.62 7.07
N THR A 111 -24.29 -3.07 6.34
CA THR A 111 -24.94 -4.37 6.46
C THR A 111 -24.02 -5.51 5.99
N LYS A 112 -24.39 -6.77 6.25
CA LYS A 112 -23.61 -7.93 5.77
C LYS A 112 -23.50 -7.94 4.24
N HIS A 113 -24.59 -7.65 3.53
CA HIS A 113 -24.62 -7.58 2.08
C HIS A 113 -23.69 -6.48 1.54
N GLU A 114 -23.78 -5.27 2.11
CA GLU A 114 -22.91 -4.16 1.72
C GLU A 114 -21.43 -4.42 2.05
N ILE A 115 -21.12 -5.13 3.14
CA ILE A 115 -19.75 -5.58 3.42
C ILE A 115 -19.26 -6.56 2.35
N SER A 116 -20.13 -7.47 1.87
CA SER A 116 -19.78 -8.33 0.72
C SER A 116 -19.47 -7.51 -0.51
N LEU A 117 -20.33 -6.55 -0.87
CA LEU A 117 -20.06 -5.67 -2.01
C LEU A 117 -18.72 -4.92 -1.87
N VAL A 118 -18.40 -4.44 -0.66
CA VAL A 118 -17.10 -3.80 -0.41
C VAL A 118 -15.95 -4.77 -0.60
N ARG A 119 -16.09 -6.04 -0.19
CA ARG A 119 -15.08 -7.09 -0.40
C ARG A 119 -14.89 -7.35 -1.89
N ASP A 120 -15.96 -7.67 -2.60
CA ASP A 120 -15.92 -8.09 -4.01
C ASP A 120 -15.32 -6.98 -4.89
N LEU A 121 -15.76 -5.73 -4.68
CA LEU A 121 -15.18 -4.58 -5.38
C LEU A 121 -13.73 -4.29 -4.96
N SER A 122 -13.35 -4.57 -3.71
CA SER A 122 -11.97 -4.39 -3.26
C SER A 122 -11.02 -5.43 -3.85
N GLU A 123 -11.49 -6.66 -4.03
CA GLU A 123 -10.76 -7.76 -4.68
C GLU A 123 -10.61 -7.49 -6.18
N ALA A 124 -11.62 -6.89 -6.82
CA ALA A 124 -11.54 -6.37 -8.18
C ALA A 124 -10.66 -5.10 -8.34
N GLY A 125 -9.94 -4.68 -7.29
CA GLY A 125 -9.01 -3.55 -7.34
C GLY A 125 -9.66 -2.16 -7.31
N CYS A 126 -10.97 -2.04 -7.07
CA CYS A 126 -11.64 -0.74 -7.04
C CYS A 126 -11.12 0.17 -5.92
N LYS A 127 -10.95 1.45 -6.25
CA LYS A 127 -10.61 2.47 -5.25
C LYS A 127 -11.81 2.73 -4.32
N PRO A 128 -11.60 3.19 -3.08
CA PRO A 128 -12.68 3.41 -2.12
C PRO A 128 -13.76 4.42 -2.55
N LYS A 129 -13.43 5.37 -3.44
CA LYS A 129 -14.38 6.37 -3.93
C LYS A 129 -15.45 5.72 -4.84
N PRO A 130 -15.10 4.96 -5.90
CA PRO A 130 -16.05 4.15 -6.67
C PRO A 130 -16.90 3.21 -5.79
N ILE A 131 -16.28 2.50 -4.86
CA ILE A 131 -17.01 1.58 -3.95
C ILE A 131 -18.09 2.32 -3.16
N LEU A 132 -17.76 3.50 -2.63
CA LEU A 132 -18.73 4.32 -1.91
C LEU A 132 -19.88 4.78 -2.82
N GLN A 133 -19.60 5.10 -4.08
CA GLN A 133 -20.63 5.48 -5.05
C GLN A 133 -21.56 4.30 -5.32
N SER A 134 -21.04 3.10 -5.54
CA SER A 134 -21.84 1.88 -5.72
C SER A 134 -22.74 1.60 -4.52
N LEU A 135 -22.23 1.78 -3.29
CA LEU A 135 -23.03 1.64 -2.06
C LEU A 135 -24.21 2.62 -2.01
N LYS A 136 -23.99 3.87 -2.44
CA LYS A 136 -25.03 4.90 -2.47
C LYS A 136 -26.03 4.74 -3.61
N MET A 137 -25.61 4.15 -4.74
CA MET A 137 -26.52 3.81 -5.84
C MET A 137 -27.40 2.63 -5.49
N ALA A 138 -26.86 1.63 -4.79
CA ALA A 138 -27.63 0.48 -4.32
C ALA A 138 -28.61 0.84 -3.19
N ASN A 139 -28.31 1.88 -2.40
CA ASN A 139 -29.16 2.36 -1.33
C ASN A 139 -28.99 3.88 -1.16
N SER A 140 -30.00 4.65 -1.59
CA SER A 140 -30.01 6.12 -1.52
C SER A 140 -29.92 6.65 -0.10
N ASP A 141 -30.40 5.89 0.89
CA ASP A 141 -30.40 6.26 2.31
C ASP A 141 -29.07 5.91 2.99
N ASN A 142 -28.10 5.37 2.26
CA ASN A 142 -26.81 4.99 2.80
C ASN A 142 -25.95 6.22 3.16
N VAL A 143 -25.80 6.46 4.47
CA VAL A 143 -25.00 7.56 5.03
C VAL A 143 -23.55 7.18 5.34
N THR A 144 -23.06 6.09 4.74
CA THR A 144 -21.68 5.62 4.90
C THR A 144 -20.71 6.68 4.39
N SER A 145 -19.65 6.88 5.16
CA SER A 145 -18.53 7.75 4.82
C SER A 145 -17.41 6.95 4.15
N ARG A 146 -16.56 7.63 3.38
CA ARG A 146 -15.35 7.03 2.81
C ARG A 146 -14.46 6.38 3.89
N LYS A 147 -14.41 6.97 5.09
CA LYS A 147 -13.67 6.44 6.24
C LYS A 147 -14.20 5.07 6.70
N GLN A 148 -15.51 4.86 6.68
CA GLN A 148 -16.11 3.57 7.01
C GLN A 148 -15.75 2.49 5.98
N VAL A 149 -15.75 2.83 4.69
CA VAL A 149 -15.27 1.92 3.63
C VAL A 149 -13.80 1.53 3.88
N TYR A 150 -12.94 2.50 4.20
CA TYR A 150 -11.55 2.21 4.59
C TYR A 150 -11.46 1.29 5.81
N ASN A 151 -12.26 1.53 6.86
CA ASN A 151 -12.27 0.71 8.06
C ASN A 151 -12.68 -0.74 7.77
N VAL A 152 -13.72 -0.95 6.95
CA VAL A 152 -14.15 -2.29 6.53
C VAL A 152 -13.05 -2.98 5.73
N ARG A 153 -12.42 -2.30 4.76
CA ARG A 153 -11.28 -2.85 4.02
C ARG A 153 -10.13 -3.23 4.94
N CYS A 154 -9.80 -2.39 5.92
CA CYS A 154 -8.78 -2.70 6.92
C CYS A 154 -9.14 -3.92 7.77
N LYS A 155 -10.43 -4.10 8.11
CA LYS A 155 -10.92 -5.29 8.83
C LYS A 155 -10.78 -6.55 7.98
N LEU A 156 -11.28 -6.51 6.73
CA LEU A 156 -11.18 -7.61 5.77
C LEU A 156 -9.72 -8.02 5.53
N LYS A 157 -8.81 -7.05 5.36
CA LYS A 157 -7.37 -7.32 5.23
C LYS A 157 -6.75 -7.97 6.48
N LYS A 158 -7.26 -7.70 7.68
CA LYS A 158 -6.78 -8.34 8.91
C LYS A 158 -7.29 -9.77 9.02
N GLU A 159 -8.56 -9.99 8.68
CA GLU A 159 -9.16 -11.33 8.63
C GLU A 159 -8.44 -12.20 7.59
N TRP A 160 -8.16 -11.67 6.40
CA TRP A 160 -7.40 -12.38 5.35
C TRP A 160 -5.96 -12.71 5.75
N LYS A 161 -5.32 -11.87 6.57
CA LYS A 161 -3.97 -12.14 7.10
C LYS A 161 -3.96 -13.18 8.22
N ASP A 162 -5.11 -13.49 8.81
CA ASP A 162 -5.23 -14.54 9.83
C ASP A 162 -4.20 -14.39 10.97
N GLY A 163 -4.09 -13.17 11.50
CA GLY A 163 -3.13 -12.84 12.57
C GLY A 163 -1.66 -12.67 12.15
N ARG A 164 -1.30 -12.99 10.90
CA ARG A 164 0.08 -12.90 10.38
C ARG A 164 0.50 -11.45 10.12
N THR A 165 1.80 -11.20 10.29
CA THR A 165 2.42 -9.97 9.80
C THR A 165 2.43 -9.91 8.27
N VAL A 166 2.80 -8.77 7.68
CA VAL A 166 2.86 -8.64 6.21
C VAL A 166 3.89 -9.61 5.62
N MET A 167 5.07 -9.74 6.22
CA MET A 167 6.12 -10.64 5.73
C MET A 167 5.76 -12.11 5.93
N GLN A 168 5.19 -12.47 7.08
CA GLN A 168 4.69 -13.84 7.30
C GLN A 168 3.58 -14.21 6.30
N GLN A 169 2.70 -13.26 5.97
CA GLN A 169 1.69 -13.50 4.95
C GLN A 169 2.31 -13.67 3.56
N LEU A 170 3.35 -12.91 3.22
CA LEU A 170 4.08 -13.06 1.96
C LEU A 170 4.72 -14.45 1.88
N LEU A 171 5.52 -14.84 2.88
CA LEU A 171 6.15 -16.17 2.94
C LEU A 171 5.12 -17.31 2.88
N HIS A 172 3.99 -17.15 3.59
CA HIS A 172 2.89 -18.11 3.51
C HIS A 172 2.34 -18.24 2.08
N LEU A 173 2.19 -17.13 1.33
CA LEU A 173 1.69 -17.18 -0.04
C LEU A 173 2.72 -17.75 -1.01
N ILE A 174 4.00 -17.43 -0.83
CA ILE A 174 5.11 -17.99 -1.61
C ILE A 174 5.13 -19.52 -1.45
N SER A 175 5.08 -20.01 -0.22
CA SER A 175 4.99 -21.45 0.07
C SER A 175 3.69 -22.07 -0.44
N LYS A 176 2.53 -21.44 -0.22
CA LYS A 176 1.21 -21.96 -0.63
C LYS A 176 1.09 -22.15 -2.13
N TYR A 177 1.65 -21.23 -2.92
CA TYR A 177 1.58 -21.25 -4.38
C TYR A 177 2.87 -21.79 -5.02
N ASP A 178 3.73 -22.45 -4.25
CA ASP A 178 4.95 -23.10 -4.72
C ASP A 178 5.86 -22.18 -5.56
N TYR A 179 6.08 -20.97 -5.09
CA TYR A 179 7.07 -20.08 -5.71
C TYR A 179 8.48 -20.60 -5.40
N PHE A 180 9.41 -20.34 -6.32
CA PHE A 180 10.83 -20.42 -5.97
C PHE A 180 11.13 -19.34 -4.93
N GLU A 181 11.88 -19.67 -3.90
CA GLU A 181 12.35 -18.73 -2.89
C GLU A 181 13.77 -19.07 -2.43
N ALA A 182 14.55 -18.04 -2.15
CA ALA A 182 15.77 -18.14 -1.37
C ALA A 182 15.78 -17.00 -0.35
N ILE A 183 16.20 -17.31 0.88
CA ILE A 183 16.12 -16.40 2.03
C ILE A 183 17.48 -16.36 2.72
N ARG A 184 18.00 -15.16 2.97
CA ARG A 184 19.17 -14.89 3.81
C ARG A 184 18.74 -14.14 5.06
N LEU A 185 19.07 -14.71 6.22
CA LEU A 185 18.79 -14.10 7.52
C LEU A 185 19.99 -13.28 8.01
N VAL A 186 19.71 -12.34 8.92
CA VAL A 186 20.77 -11.59 9.62
C VAL A 186 21.51 -12.56 10.55
N PRO A 187 22.86 -12.59 10.55
CA PRO A 187 23.61 -13.46 11.45
C PRO A 187 23.21 -13.25 12.92
N GLY A 188 22.80 -14.32 13.60
CA GLY A 188 22.38 -14.27 15.01
C GLY A 188 20.98 -13.69 15.26
N SER A 189 20.16 -13.45 14.23
CA SER A 189 18.76 -13.04 14.35
C SER A 189 17.86 -13.87 13.42
N GLU A 190 16.56 -13.89 13.71
CA GLU A 190 15.51 -14.41 12.81
C GLU A 190 15.01 -13.33 11.83
N ASP A 191 15.64 -12.16 11.83
CA ASP A 191 15.29 -11.06 10.93
C ASP A 191 15.72 -11.35 9.49
N LEU A 192 14.84 -11.00 8.55
CA LEU A 192 15.12 -11.09 7.12
C LEU A 192 16.22 -10.09 6.73
N HIS A 193 17.28 -10.58 6.11
CA HIS A 193 18.34 -9.75 5.54
C HIS A 193 18.09 -9.54 4.04
N ASP A 194 17.96 -10.63 3.28
CA ASP A 194 17.59 -10.60 1.86
C ASP A 194 16.68 -11.77 1.49
N MET A 195 15.91 -11.61 0.43
CA MET A 195 15.07 -12.65 -0.13
C MET A 195 14.90 -12.43 -1.61
N ILE A 196 14.94 -13.50 -2.39
CA ILE A 196 14.48 -13.52 -3.78
C ILE A 196 13.35 -14.54 -3.91
N PHE A 197 12.37 -14.24 -4.75
CA PHE A 197 11.32 -15.19 -5.09
C PHE A 197 10.84 -15.01 -6.53
N ALA A 198 10.37 -16.10 -7.14
CA ALA A 198 9.92 -16.13 -8.54
C ALA A 198 8.75 -17.10 -8.71
N HIS A 199 7.77 -16.72 -9.54
CA HIS A 199 6.66 -17.60 -9.90
C HIS A 199 7.16 -18.72 -10.83
N ARG A 200 6.62 -19.94 -10.70
CA ARG A 200 7.04 -21.09 -11.53
C ARG A 200 6.90 -20.83 -13.04
N ASP A 201 5.77 -20.28 -13.48
CA ASP A 201 5.56 -19.92 -14.88
C ASP A 201 6.54 -18.85 -15.37
N SER A 202 6.92 -17.89 -14.50
CA SER A 202 7.96 -16.91 -14.84
C SER A 202 9.33 -17.56 -15.05
N LEU A 203 9.64 -18.61 -14.29
CA LEU A 203 10.85 -19.40 -14.52
C LEU A 203 10.77 -20.15 -15.85
N GLN A 204 9.64 -20.72 -16.21
CA GLN A 204 9.47 -21.36 -17.53
C GLN A 204 9.68 -20.35 -18.67
N LEU A 205 9.14 -19.15 -18.54
CA LEU A 205 9.37 -18.07 -19.51
C LEU A 205 10.84 -17.63 -19.54
N LEU A 206 11.51 -17.57 -18.39
CA LEU A 206 12.95 -17.31 -18.32
C LEU A 206 13.73 -18.40 -19.07
N HIS A 207 13.32 -19.67 -18.96
CA HIS A 207 13.99 -20.77 -19.66
C HIS A 207 13.87 -20.65 -21.18
N LEU A 208 12.71 -20.19 -21.67
CA LEU A 208 12.47 -19.97 -23.10
C LEU A 208 13.13 -18.69 -23.62
N PHE A 209 13.21 -17.64 -22.79
CA PHE A 209 13.72 -16.33 -23.18
C PHE A 209 14.82 -15.77 -22.24
N PRO A 210 15.96 -16.45 -22.05
CA PRO A 210 17.01 -16.00 -21.13
C PRO A 210 18.00 -15.03 -21.81
N TYR A 211 17.51 -14.11 -22.64
CA TYR A 211 18.38 -13.27 -23.49
C TYR A 211 18.64 -11.89 -22.89
N VAL A 212 17.59 -11.20 -22.47
CA VAL A 212 17.68 -9.81 -21.99
C VAL A 212 16.93 -9.70 -20.68
N LEU A 213 17.61 -9.20 -19.65
CA LEU A 213 17.02 -8.89 -18.35
C LEU A 213 17.10 -7.39 -18.10
N ILE A 214 16.00 -6.79 -17.63
CA ILE A 214 15.99 -5.46 -17.02
C ILE A 214 15.93 -5.65 -15.51
N MET A 215 16.76 -4.89 -14.79
CA MET A 215 16.77 -4.86 -13.33
C MET A 215 16.56 -3.42 -12.86
N ASP A 216 15.56 -3.22 -12.01
CA ASP A 216 15.24 -1.90 -11.45
C ASP A 216 14.95 -2.01 -9.95
N THR A 217 15.61 -1.18 -9.16
CA THR A 217 15.45 -1.16 -7.70
C THR A 217 14.59 0.01 -7.29
N THR A 218 13.42 -0.25 -6.73
CA THR A 218 12.55 0.80 -6.19
C THR A 218 13.02 1.24 -4.80
N TYR A 219 13.10 2.55 -4.61
CA TYR A 219 13.71 3.16 -3.44
C TYR A 219 12.84 3.07 -2.18
N LYS A 220 13.14 2.15 -1.25
CA LYS A 220 12.75 2.13 0.19
C LYS A 220 11.34 2.63 0.55
N THR A 221 10.36 2.49 -0.34
CA THR A 221 9.01 3.07 -0.20
C THR A 221 8.11 2.24 0.73
N ASN A 222 8.54 1.04 1.10
CA ASN A 222 7.83 0.17 2.02
C ASN A 222 8.08 0.55 3.49
N ARG A 223 7.23 0.04 4.40
CA ARG A 223 7.30 0.33 5.84
C ARG A 223 8.62 -0.08 6.51
N TYR A 224 9.37 -0.98 5.87
CA TYR A 224 10.63 -1.54 6.37
C TYR A 224 11.85 -0.81 5.80
N LYS A 225 11.65 0.14 4.87
CA LYS A 225 12.72 0.87 4.17
C LYS A 225 13.76 -0.05 3.51
N MET A 226 13.32 -1.23 3.06
CA MET A 226 14.15 -2.17 2.32
C MET A 226 14.12 -1.86 0.83
N PRO A 227 15.26 -1.87 0.11
CA PRO A 227 15.24 -1.87 -1.35
C PRO A 227 14.45 -3.06 -1.92
N PHE A 228 13.70 -2.79 -2.99
CA PHE A 228 12.95 -3.82 -3.72
C PHE A 228 13.40 -3.84 -5.17
N LEU A 229 14.10 -4.90 -5.54
CA LEU A 229 14.61 -5.15 -6.88
C LEU A 229 13.60 -5.98 -7.67
N GLU A 230 13.14 -5.45 -8.80
CA GLU A 230 12.35 -6.18 -9.79
C GLU A 230 13.25 -6.60 -10.96
N ILE A 231 13.11 -7.86 -11.38
CA ILE A 231 13.83 -8.43 -12.52
C ILE A 231 12.80 -8.79 -13.59
N VAL A 232 12.97 -8.23 -14.78
CA VAL A 232 12.02 -8.32 -15.91
C VAL A 232 12.71 -8.95 -17.11
N GLY A 233 12.04 -9.89 -17.76
CA GLY A 233 12.48 -10.51 -19.01
C GLY A 233 11.61 -10.08 -20.20
N PHE A 234 12.05 -10.46 -21.40
CA PHE A 234 11.35 -10.18 -22.66
C PHE A 234 11.09 -11.45 -23.46
N THR A 235 9.90 -11.56 -24.02
CA THR A 235 9.57 -12.59 -25.02
C THR A 235 10.07 -12.20 -26.41
N CYS A 236 10.07 -13.15 -27.35
CA CYS A 236 10.36 -12.89 -28.77
C CYS A 236 9.39 -11.88 -29.44
N THR A 237 8.22 -11.64 -28.83
CA THR A 237 7.24 -10.63 -29.30
C THR A 237 7.40 -9.28 -28.60
N LEU A 238 8.53 -9.06 -27.90
CA LEU A 238 8.84 -7.86 -27.13
C LEU A 238 7.88 -7.56 -25.97
N LYS A 239 7.06 -8.53 -25.57
CA LYS A 239 6.27 -8.44 -24.33
C LYS A 239 7.15 -8.70 -23.12
N THR A 240 6.96 -7.91 -22.07
CA THR A 240 7.65 -8.05 -20.79
C THR A 240 6.96 -9.06 -19.88
N PHE A 241 7.74 -9.69 -19.01
CA PHE A 241 7.24 -10.51 -17.91
C PHE A 241 8.15 -10.38 -16.69
N SER A 242 7.58 -10.39 -15.48
CA SER A 242 8.38 -10.37 -14.26
C SER A 242 9.02 -11.74 -14.04
N VAL A 243 10.35 -11.79 -14.00
CA VAL A 243 11.15 -13.00 -13.78
C VAL A 243 11.19 -13.32 -12.29
N ALA A 244 11.67 -12.37 -11.49
CA ALA A 244 11.87 -12.53 -10.06
C ALA A 244 11.77 -11.18 -9.36
N PHE A 245 11.53 -11.23 -8.05
CA PHE A 245 11.53 -10.08 -7.18
C PHE A 245 12.46 -10.33 -6.00
N ALA A 246 13.14 -9.29 -5.53
CA ALA A 246 14.02 -9.40 -4.39
C ALA A 246 13.86 -8.26 -3.39
N TRP A 247 13.83 -8.62 -2.11
CA TRP A 247 13.97 -7.71 -0.98
C TRP A 247 15.41 -7.73 -0.51
N MET A 248 16.01 -6.56 -0.34
CA MET A 248 17.39 -6.47 0.12
C MET A 248 17.53 -5.65 1.40
N GLY A 249 18.57 -5.93 2.18
CA GLY A 249 18.90 -5.17 3.39
C GLY A 249 19.41 -3.75 3.05
N ALA A 250 20.21 -3.62 1.99
CA ALA A 250 20.72 -2.35 1.50
C ALA A 250 21.07 -2.41 -0.01
N GLU A 251 21.12 -1.24 -0.65
CA GLU A 251 21.69 -1.06 -1.99
C GLU A 251 23.22 -1.08 -1.88
N SER A 252 23.79 -2.28 -1.79
CA SER A 252 25.24 -2.44 -1.82
C SER A 252 25.64 -3.67 -2.61
N ALA A 253 26.86 -3.67 -3.14
CA ALA A 253 27.37 -4.76 -3.96
C ALA A 253 27.20 -6.14 -3.29
N LYS A 254 27.40 -6.25 -1.97
CA LYS A 254 27.24 -7.51 -1.23
C LYS A 254 25.80 -8.06 -1.22
N HIS A 255 24.79 -7.19 -1.24
CA HIS A 255 23.39 -7.62 -1.29
C HIS A 255 22.99 -8.00 -2.71
N TYR A 256 23.37 -7.17 -3.68
CA TYR A 256 23.17 -7.47 -5.09
C TYR A 256 23.85 -8.77 -5.52
N MET A 257 25.11 -8.99 -5.14
CA MET A 257 25.83 -10.23 -5.45
C MET A 257 25.10 -11.45 -4.93
N TRP A 258 24.55 -11.40 -3.72
CA TRP A 258 23.79 -12.52 -3.18
C TRP A 258 22.54 -12.80 -4.01
N VAL A 259 21.72 -11.77 -4.27
CA VAL A 259 20.51 -11.91 -5.10
C VAL A 259 20.84 -12.43 -6.50
N LEU A 260 21.90 -11.92 -7.12
CA LEU A 260 22.35 -12.33 -8.45
C LEU A 260 22.88 -13.76 -8.48
N ASN A 261 23.54 -14.24 -7.42
CA ASN A 261 23.96 -15.64 -7.31
C ASN A 261 22.75 -16.58 -7.22
N GLU A 262 21.73 -16.22 -6.43
CA GLU A 262 20.49 -17.00 -6.38
C GLU A 262 19.75 -16.97 -7.72
N LEU A 263 19.74 -15.81 -8.42
CA LEU A 263 19.21 -15.71 -9.79
C LEU A 263 19.98 -16.61 -10.76
N LYS A 264 21.30 -16.71 -10.62
CA LYS A 264 22.14 -17.54 -11.48
C LYS A 264 21.78 -19.02 -11.38
N VAL A 265 21.34 -19.49 -10.22
CA VAL A 265 20.88 -20.88 -10.00
C VAL A 265 19.64 -21.20 -10.84
N ILE A 266 18.73 -20.23 -11.03
CA ILE A 266 17.48 -20.42 -11.77
C ILE A 266 17.56 -20.01 -13.26
N CYS A 267 18.64 -19.34 -13.66
CA CYS A 267 18.91 -19.01 -15.05
C CYS A 267 19.50 -20.23 -15.79
N PRO A 268 18.92 -20.65 -16.93
CA PRO A 268 19.48 -21.77 -17.70
C PRO A 268 20.85 -21.46 -18.32
N ARG A 269 21.17 -20.16 -18.51
CA ARG A 269 22.43 -19.64 -19.02
C ARG A 269 22.60 -18.17 -18.68
N SER A 270 23.81 -17.64 -18.85
CA SER A 270 24.07 -16.20 -18.80
C SER A 270 23.18 -15.44 -19.81
N PRO A 271 22.49 -14.37 -19.38
CA PRO A 271 21.82 -13.46 -20.30
C PRO A 271 22.82 -12.85 -21.31
N LEU A 272 22.36 -12.51 -22.50
CA LEU A 272 23.21 -11.80 -23.47
C LEU A 272 23.44 -10.35 -23.04
N ALA A 273 22.39 -9.72 -22.49
CA ALA A 273 22.45 -8.36 -21.99
C ALA A 273 21.65 -8.19 -20.71
N ILE A 274 22.17 -7.35 -19.81
CA ILE A 274 21.48 -6.94 -18.59
C ILE A 274 21.42 -5.42 -18.60
N VAL A 275 20.21 -4.89 -18.52
CA VAL A 275 19.93 -3.47 -18.58
C VAL A 275 19.54 -2.97 -17.19
N THR A 276 20.27 -2.01 -16.66
CA THR A 276 20.01 -1.45 -15.32
C THR A 276 20.08 0.07 -15.33
N ASP A 277 19.70 0.72 -14.24
CA ASP A 277 20.12 2.10 -14.00
C ASP A 277 21.62 2.18 -13.66
N ARG A 278 22.13 3.39 -13.41
CA ARG A 278 23.55 3.63 -13.05
C ARG A 278 23.81 3.37 -11.56
N GLU A 279 23.27 2.28 -11.01
CA GLU A 279 23.52 1.92 -9.61
C GLU A 279 24.85 1.18 -9.47
N LEU A 280 25.85 1.86 -8.92
CA LEU A 280 27.24 1.38 -8.84
C LEU A 280 27.36 0.04 -8.09
N GLY A 281 26.55 -0.16 -7.05
CA GLY A 281 26.53 -1.43 -6.31
C GLY A 281 26.08 -2.60 -7.18
N LEU A 282 25.07 -2.38 -8.03
CA LEU A 282 24.54 -3.39 -8.94
C LEU A 282 25.51 -3.65 -10.09
N ILE A 283 26.08 -2.59 -10.68
CA ILE A 283 27.08 -2.71 -11.76
C ILE A 283 28.28 -3.55 -11.31
N LYS A 284 28.81 -3.26 -10.12
CA LYS A 284 29.91 -4.05 -9.56
C LYS A 284 29.51 -5.52 -9.40
N ALA A 285 28.36 -5.77 -8.79
CA ALA A 285 27.87 -7.14 -8.57
C ALA A 285 27.65 -7.91 -9.90
N LEU A 286 27.17 -7.23 -10.94
CA LEU A 286 26.99 -7.83 -12.27
C LEU A 286 28.32 -8.24 -12.89
N SER A 287 29.35 -7.40 -12.80
CA SER A 287 30.69 -7.72 -13.32
C SER A 287 31.31 -8.97 -12.68
N GLU A 288 30.94 -9.28 -11.43
CA GLU A 288 31.42 -10.45 -10.70
C GLU A 288 30.57 -11.70 -10.98
N VAL A 289 29.23 -11.59 -11.01
CA VAL A 289 28.33 -12.77 -11.12
C VAL A 289 28.03 -13.17 -12.56
N PHE A 290 27.90 -12.20 -13.46
CA PHE A 290 27.56 -12.36 -14.88
C PHE A 290 28.58 -11.67 -15.80
N PRO A 291 29.87 -12.05 -15.75
CA PRO A 291 30.93 -11.38 -16.51
C PRO A 291 30.77 -11.48 -18.04
N GLU A 292 30.06 -12.50 -18.54
CA GLU A 292 29.81 -12.71 -19.96
C GLU A 292 28.65 -11.86 -20.51
N SER A 293 27.78 -11.36 -19.62
CA SER A 293 26.62 -10.56 -19.99
C SER A 293 27.05 -9.13 -20.30
N LYS A 294 26.57 -8.57 -21.41
CA LYS A 294 26.78 -7.14 -21.70
C LYS A 294 25.92 -6.30 -20.76
N HIS A 295 26.56 -5.46 -19.96
CA HIS A 295 25.84 -4.47 -19.15
C HIS A 295 25.47 -3.26 -20.01
N LEU A 296 24.21 -2.83 -19.94
CA LEU A 296 23.68 -1.68 -20.65
C LEU A 296 22.93 -0.76 -19.69
N LEU A 297 22.96 0.54 -19.96
CA LEU A 297 22.18 1.52 -19.19
C LEU A 297 20.74 1.60 -19.71
N CYS A 298 19.78 1.70 -18.79
CA CYS A 298 18.37 1.85 -19.09
C CYS A 298 18.10 3.22 -19.71
N MET A 299 17.68 3.23 -20.98
CA MET A 299 17.39 4.44 -21.75
C MET A 299 16.34 5.35 -21.11
N VAL A 300 15.37 4.78 -20.39
CA VAL A 300 14.36 5.56 -19.67
C VAL A 300 14.99 6.37 -18.53
N HIS A 301 15.89 5.75 -17.76
CA HIS A 301 16.61 6.43 -16.68
C HIS A 301 17.61 7.45 -17.22
N VAL A 302 18.32 7.10 -18.29
CA VAL A 302 19.22 8.04 -19.00
C VAL A 302 18.45 9.28 -19.46
N LYS A 303 17.29 9.10 -20.11
CA LYS A 303 16.43 10.20 -20.57
C LYS A 303 15.97 11.10 -19.42
N ARG A 304 15.50 10.52 -18.31
CA ARG A 304 15.10 11.30 -17.12
C ARG A 304 16.25 12.13 -16.56
N ASN A 305 17.44 11.52 -16.45
CA ASN A 305 18.62 12.25 -15.96
C ASN A 305 19.01 13.41 -16.88
N ILE A 306 18.89 13.23 -18.20
CA ILE A 306 19.11 14.30 -19.18
C ILE A 306 18.10 15.43 -19.00
N GLU A 307 16.82 15.11 -18.84
CA GLU A 307 15.77 16.10 -18.59
C GLU A 307 16.06 16.90 -17.30
N ASP A 308 16.46 16.22 -16.22
CA ASP A 308 16.82 16.86 -14.95
C ASP A 308 18.06 17.75 -15.08
N LYS A 309 19.08 17.32 -15.82
CA LYS A 309 20.28 18.13 -16.09
C LYS A 309 19.97 19.31 -17.03
N ALA A 310 19.09 19.12 -18.01
CA ALA A 310 18.63 20.20 -18.90
C ALA A 310 17.93 21.31 -18.10
N LEU A 311 17.07 20.95 -17.14
CA LEU A 311 16.42 21.90 -16.24
C LEU A 311 17.44 22.73 -15.43
N LYS A 312 18.55 22.11 -15.01
CA LYS A 312 19.63 22.81 -14.29
C LYS A 312 20.46 23.71 -15.19
N LEU A 313 20.55 23.38 -16.48
CA LEU A 313 21.37 24.11 -17.45
C LEU A 313 20.76 25.46 -17.83
N SER A 314 19.44 25.57 -17.92
CA SER A 314 18.76 26.84 -18.20
C SER A 314 17.28 26.78 -17.83
N ASN A 315 16.70 27.92 -17.42
CA ASN A 315 15.25 28.07 -17.26
C ASN A 315 14.51 28.23 -18.59
N MET A 316 15.22 28.38 -19.71
CA MET A 316 14.62 28.53 -21.04
C MET A 316 14.25 27.17 -21.64
N LYS A 317 12.95 26.93 -21.88
CA LYS A 317 12.45 25.69 -22.49
C LYS A 317 13.08 25.38 -23.85
N THR A 318 13.40 26.40 -24.64
CA THR A 318 14.04 26.25 -25.96
C THR A 318 15.44 25.63 -25.84
N VAL A 319 16.21 26.08 -24.86
CA VAL A 319 17.56 25.56 -24.56
C VAL A 319 17.49 24.13 -24.03
N GLN A 320 16.59 23.86 -23.06
CA GLN A 320 16.34 22.52 -22.52
C GLN A 320 15.97 21.51 -23.61
N THR A 321 15.07 21.91 -24.52
CA THR A 321 14.61 21.08 -25.63
C THR A 321 15.73 20.83 -26.64
N SER A 322 16.54 21.85 -26.94
CA SER A 322 17.71 21.74 -27.83
C SER A 322 18.75 20.76 -27.26
N PHE A 323 19.04 20.85 -25.96
CA PHE A 323 19.96 19.93 -25.28
C PHE A 323 19.44 18.50 -25.30
N SER A 324 18.19 18.30 -24.85
CA SER A 324 17.57 16.98 -24.81
C SER A 324 17.49 16.33 -26.18
N LYS A 325 17.14 17.10 -27.24
CA LYS A 325 17.15 16.60 -28.62
C LYS A 325 18.54 16.18 -29.09
N GLY A 326 19.56 16.96 -28.77
CA GLY A 326 20.96 16.64 -29.09
C GLY A 326 21.40 15.34 -28.42
N CYS A 327 21.12 15.18 -27.13
CA CYS A 327 21.38 13.92 -26.41
C CYS A 327 20.62 12.75 -27.03
N MET A 328 19.32 12.90 -27.33
CA MET A 328 18.54 11.82 -27.97
C MET A 328 19.11 11.43 -29.34
N LYS A 329 19.59 12.39 -30.13
CA LYS A 329 20.24 12.12 -31.42
C LYS A 329 21.50 11.28 -31.24
N LEU A 330 22.30 11.59 -30.22
CA LEU A 330 23.49 10.83 -29.86
C LEU A 330 23.16 9.38 -29.47
N PHE A 331 22.12 9.13 -28.67
CA PHE A 331 21.71 7.76 -28.32
C PHE A 331 21.02 6.99 -29.45
N SER A 332 20.50 7.67 -30.47
CA SER A 332 19.95 7.04 -31.67
C SER A 332 21.00 6.71 -32.73
N SER A 333 22.29 6.97 -32.45
CA SER A 333 23.38 6.66 -33.39
C SER A 333 23.47 5.17 -33.64
N THR A 334 23.61 4.79 -34.91
CA THR A 334 23.64 3.38 -35.32
C THR A 334 25.04 2.78 -35.35
N THR A 335 26.07 3.62 -35.33
CA THR A 335 27.49 3.22 -35.29
C THR A 335 28.26 4.00 -34.23
N VAL A 336 29.43 3.49 -33.86
CA VAL A 336 30.32 4.13 -32.88
C VAL A 336 30.87 5.44 -33.43
N GLU A 337 31.19 5.50 -34.73
CA GLU A 337 31.73 6.69 -35.38
C GLU A 337 30.69 7.82 -35.41
N GLN A 338 29.44 7.48 -35.74
CA GLN A 338 28.32 8.44 -35.67
C GLN A 338 28.13 8.95 -34.24
N TYR A 339 28.23 8.06 -33.25
CA TYR A 339 28.11 8.44 -31.85
C TYR A 339 29.21 9.43 -31.43
N GLU A 340 30.47 9.15 -31.78
CA GLU A 340 31.62 10.00 -31.46
C GLU A 340 31.53 11.37 -32.14
N GLU A 341 31.10 11.43 -33.40
CA GLU A 341 30.88 12.68 -34.12
C GLU A 341 29.79 13.53 -33.46
N GLN A 342 28.64 12.92 -33.13
CA GLN A 342 27.55 13.62 -32.43
C GLN A 342 27.96 14.05 -31.01
N LEU A 343 28.79 13.26 -30.33
CA LEU A 343 29.33 13.58 -29.02
C LEU A 343 30.22 14.81 -29.08
N GLU A 344 31.13 14.88 -30.05
CA GLU A 344 32.02 16.02 -30.22
C GLU A 344 31.24 17.28 -30.61
N HIS A 345 30.23 17.15 -31.47
CA HIS A 345 29.30 18.23 -31.77
C HIS A 345 28.58 18.74 -30.51
N MET A 346 28.12 17.83 -29.64
CA MET A 346 27.49 18.19 -28.37
C MET A 346 28.47 18.87 -27.41
N ARG A 347 29.71 18.36 -27.28
CA ARG A 347 30.76 18.97 -26.45
C ARG A 347 31.09 20.38 -26.91
N SER A 348 31.23 20.59 -28.21
CA SER A 348 31.50 21.91 -28.80
C SER A 348 30.35 22.89 -28.55
N LYS A 349 29.11 22.47 -28.82
CA LYS A 349 27.90 23.31 -28.68
C LYS A 349 27.62 23.74 -27.24
N TRP A 350 27.95 22.91 -26.26
CA TRP A 350 27.63 23.13 -24.84
C TRP A 350 28.86 23.36 -23.96
N LYS A 351 30.03 23.61 -24.56
CA LYS A 351 31.33 23.76 -23.89
C LYS A 351 31.31 24.75 -22.72
N ASP A 352 30.71 25.92 -22.92
CA ASP A 352 30.65 26.99 -21.91
C ASP A 352 29.56 26.76 -20.84
N SER A 353 28.64 25.81 -21.09
CA SER A 353 27.59 25.42 -20.15
C SER A 353 28.01 24.26 -19.24
N TRP A 354 29.19 23.65 -19.48
CA TRP A 354 29.70 22.46 -18.80
C TRP A 354 30.69 22.75 -17.67
N ALA A 355 30.78 24.00 -17.20
CA ALA A 355 31.68 24.41 -16.11
C ALA A 355 31.26 23.88 -14.71
N VAL A 356 30.68 22.68 -14.66
CA VAL A 356 30.44 21.89 -13.45
C VAL A 356 31.06 20.51 -13.66
N GLY A 357 32.34 20.37 -13.29
CA GLY A 357 33.00 19.12 -12.93
C GLY A 357 33.12 18.00 -14.00
N PRO A 358 34.33 17.65 -14.45
CA PRO A 358 34.56 16.50 -15.35
C PRO A 358 34.16 15.13 -14.77
N ASP A 359 33.90 15.04 -13.46
CA ASP A 359 33.78 13.74 -12.76
C ASP A 359 32.38 13.12 -12.72
N GLU A 360 31.32 13.79 -13.22
CA GLU A 360 29.96 13.23 -13.18
C GLU A 360 29.53 12.51 -14.47
N ILE A 361 30.29 12.62 -15.56
CA ILE A 361 29.94 12.10 -16.89
C ILE A 361 31.10 11.24 -17.45
N SER A 362 31.59 10.33 -16.61
CA SER A 362 32.32 9.14 -17.06
C SER A 362 31.32 8.02 -17.33
N TYR A 363 31.41 7.46 -18.55
CA TYR A 363 30.50 6.50 -19.17
C TYR A 363 30.12 5.30 -18.30
#